data_AF-A0A4Y2X975-F1
#
_entry.id   AF-A0A4Y2X975-F1
#
_cell.length_a   1.000
_cell.length_b   1.000
_cell.length_c   1.000
_cell.angle_alpha   90.00
_cell.angle_beta   90.00
_cell.angle_gamma   90.00
#
_symmetry.space_group_name_H-M   'P 1'
#
loop_
_entity.id
_entity.type
_entity.pdbx_description
1 polymer ?
#
loop_
_entity_poly.entity_id
_entity_poly.type
_entity_poly.pdbx_seq_one_letter_code
_entity_poly.pdbx_strand_id
1 'polypeptide(L)'
;MLINKDTKTTKEEHYTLVNEPNSVYIGHVTAATGGAKAIKEAVLNFFVSNNIQLNGLTVIGCDGTNVNTGRKGDIIRLMELASKDHCNGEFA
;
A
#
# COMPACT_ATOMS: atom_id res chain seq x y z
N MET A 1 44.74 8.96 -12.48
CA MET A 1 43.95 8.19 -11.50
C MET A 1 42.48 8.37 -11.85
N LEU A 2 41.87 7.36 -12.48
CA LEU A 2 40.43 7.36 -12.77
C LEU A 2 39.71 6.84 -11.54
N ILE A 3 39.03 7.73 -10.82
CA ILE A 3 38.11 7.35 -9.74
C ILE A 3 36.82 6.82 -10.39
N ASN A 4 36.68 5.50 -10.44
CA ASN A 4 35.39 4.87 -10.75
C ASN A 4 34.45 5.19 -9.58
N LYS A 5 33.52 6.12 -9.80
CA LYS A 5 32.47 6.42 -8.83
C LYS A 5 31.39 5.37 -9.01
N ASP A 6 31.39 4.35 -8.15
CA ASP A 6 30.30 3.37 -8.10
C ASP A 6 28.99 4.08 -7.73
N THR A 7 28.12 4.30 -8.71
CA THR A 7 26.78 4.85 -8.52
C THR A 7 25.87 3.76 -7.95
N LYS A 8 25.67 3.78 -6.62
CA LYS A 8 24.66 2.94 -5.96
C LYS A 8 23.27 3.37 -6.45
N THR A 9 22.60 2.49 -7.18
CA THR A 9 21.21 2.69 -7.63
C THR A 9 20.27 2.03 -6.63
N THR A 10 19.30 2.78 -6.11
CA THR A 10 18.20 2.26 -5.29
C THR A 10 16.96 2.11 -6.15
N LYS A 11 16.27 0.98 -6.04
CA LYS A 11 14.94 0.82 -6.63
C LYS A 11 13.91 1.32 -5.62
N GLU A 12 13.11 2.30 -6.02
CA GLU A 12 11.94 2.74 -5.27
C GLU A 12 10.68 2.25 -5.99
N GLU A 13 9.72 1.76 -5.22
CA GLU A 13 8.43 1.32 -5.74
C GLU A 13 7.36 2.35 -5.42
N HIS A 14 6.67 2.79 -6.46
CA HIS A 14 5.59 3.76 -6.36
C HIS A 14 4.26 3.07 -6.69
N TYR A 15 3.29 3.23 -5.80
CA TYR A 15 1.95 2.67 -5.92
C TYR A 15 0.95 3.79 -6.16
N THR A 16 0.23 3.73 -7.27
CA THR A 16 -0.84 4.67 -7.59
C THR A 16 -2.15 4.18 -6.98
N LEU A 17 -2.87 5.08 -6.33
CA LEU A 17 -4.18 4.81 -5.78
C LEU A 17 -5.24 5.51 -6.64
N VAL A 18 -6.27 4.75 -7.02
CA VAL A 18 -7.40 5.21 -7.82
C VAL A 18 -8.70 4.82 -7.16
N ASN A 19 -9.73 5.65 -7.34
CA ASN A 19 -11.08 5.39 -6.88
C ASN A 19 -11.97 4.91 -8.04
N GLU A 20 -12.64 3.77 -7.84
CA GLU A 20 -13.54 3.15 -8.81
C GLU A 20 -15.00 3.51 -8.52
N PRO A 21 -15.91 3.56 -9.53
CA PRO A 21 -15.84 2.96 -10.89
C PRO A 21 -15.33 3.85 -12.05
N ASN A 22 -14.58 4.93 -11.80
CA ASN A 22 -14.10 5.83 -12.86
C ASN A 22 -12.57 5.98 -12.90
N SER A 23 -11.85 5.09 -12.20
CA SER A 23 -10.39 5.17 -12.01
C SER A 23 -9.89 6.58 -11.66
N VAL A 24 -10.60 7.32 -10.81
CA VAL A 24 -10.23 8.69 -10.42
C VAL A 24 -8.96 8.65 -9.60
N TYR A 25 -7.90 9.32 -10.04
CA TYR A 25 -6.65 9.40 -9.28
C TYR A 25 -6.88 10.09 -7.93
N ILE A 26 -6.51 9.40 -6.83
CA ILE A 26 -6.59 9.94 -5.47
C ILE A 26 -5.21 10.27 -4.89
N GLY A 27 -4.15 9.61 -5.37
CA GLY A 27 -2.79 9.85 -4.91
C GLY A 27 -1.81 8.73 -5.26
N HIS A 28 -0.60 8.83 -4.74
CA HIS A 28 0.39 7.77 -4.80
C HIS A 28 1.14 7.63 -3.47
N VAL A 29 1.72 6.47 -3.25
CA VAL A 29 2.56 6.18 -2.09
C VAL A 29 3.88 5.55 -2.53
N THR A 30 4.95 5.85 -1.80
CA THR A 30 6.24 5.17 -1.94
C THR A 30 6.42 4.27 -0.73
N ALA A 31 6.54 2.97 -0.95
CA ALA A 31 6.78 2.02 0.14
C ALA A 31 8.28 1.99 0.47
N ALA A 32 8.61 1.81 1.76
CA ALA A 32 10.02 1.71 2.18
C ALA A 32 10.73 0.47 1.60
N THR A 33 9.97 -0.61 1.34
CA THR A 33 10.41 -1.83 0.66
C THR A 33 9.25 -2.39 -0.18
N GLY A 34 9.53 -3.24 -1.16
CA GLY A 34 8.51 -3.94 -1.95
C GLY A 34 7.84 -5.13 -1.25
N GLY A 35 7.93 -5.20 0.08
CA GLY A 35 7.24 -6.22 0.87
C GLY A 35 5.80 -5.80 1.18
N ALA A 36 4.88 -6.77 1.16
CA ALA A 36 3.45 -6.55 1.39
C ALA A 36 3.14 -5.73 2.65
N LYS A 37 3.85 -5.97 3.76
CA LYS A 37 3.67 -5.20 5.01
C LYS A 37 4.00 -3.72 4.84
N ALA A 38 5.13 -3.39 4.23
CA ALA A 38 5.56 -2.01 4.02
C ALA A 38 4.60 -1.28 3.08
N ILE A 39 4.10 -1.96 2.04
CA ILE A 39 3.13 -1.39 1.11
C ILE A 39 1.78 -1.16 1.81
N LYS A 40 1.29 -2.13 2.59
CA LYS A 40 0.08 -2.00 3.41
C LYS A 40 0.17 -0.80 4.37
N GLU A 41 1.29 -0.63 5.06
CA GLU A 41 1.51 0.50 5.97
C GLU A 41 1.53 1.83 5.21
N ALA A 42 2.20 1.90 4.06
CA ALA A 42 2.22 3.10 3.22
C ALA A 42 0.81 3.51 2.76
N VAL A 43 -0.01 2.55 2.31
CA VAL A 43 -1.39 2.80 1.87
C VAL A 43 -2.29 3.24 3.04
N LEU A 44 -2.21 2.59 4.20
CA LEU A 44 -3.00 2.99 5.36
C LEU A 44 -2.62 4.38 5.87
N ASN A 45 -1.31 4.67 5.96
CA ASN A 45 -0.83 5.99 6.35
C ASN A 45 -1.33 7.07 5.40
N PHE A 46 -1.35 6.78 4.09
CA PHE A 46 -1.94 7.69 3.11
C PHE A 46 -3.42 7.98 3.40
N PHE A 47 -4.23 6.96 3.72
CA PHE A 47 -5.64 7.20 4.07
C PHE A 47 -5.79 8.03 5.34
N VAL A 48 -5.03 7.73 6.39
CA VAL A 48 -5.05 8.49 7.64
C VAL A 48 -4.62 9.95 7.41
N SER A 49 -3.51 10.18 6.73
CA SER A 49 -2.99 11.54 6.47
C SER A 49 -3.91 12.39 5.58
N ASN A 50 -4.71 11.76 4.72
CA ASN A 50 -5.66 12.44 3.84
C ASN A 50 -7.10 12.45 4.39
N ASN A 51 -7.31 12.00 5.64
CA ASN A 51 -8.64 11.86 6.25
C ASN A 51 -9.63 11.02 5.40
N ILE A 52 -9.12 10.05 4.65
CA ILE A 52 -9.93 9.12 3.86
C ILE A 52 -10.38 8.01 4.81
N GLN A 53 -11.68 7.96 5.08
CA GLN A 53 -12.24 6.93 5.95
C GLN A 53 -12.30 5.60 5.21
N LEU A 54 -11.89 4.53 5.88
CA LEU A 54 -12.06 3.15 5.40
C LEU A 54 -13.51 2.66 5.54
N ASN A 55 -14.32 3.37 6.34
CA ASN A 55 -15.73 3.06 6.53
C ASN A 55 -16.48 3.25 5.22
N GLY A 56 -16.88 2.13 4.58
CA GLY A 56 -17.53 2.12 3.26
C GLY A 56 -16.66 1.59 2.13
N LEU A 57 -15.36 1.33 2.37
CA LEU A 57 -14.51 0.64 1.41
C LEU A 57 -15.03 -0.79 1.21
N THR A 58 -15.61 -1.04 0.03
CA THR A 58 -16.27 -2.33 -0.28
C THR A 58 -15.34 -3.27 -1.04
N VAL A 59 -14.45 -2.72 -1.86
CA VAL A 59 -13.55 -3.50 -2.74
C VAL A 59 -12.18 -2.84 -2.80
N ILE A 60 -11.12 -3.65 -2.76
CA ILE A 60 -9.76 -3.27 -3.11
C ILE A 60 -9.35 -4.14 -4.30
N GLY A 61 -8.92 -3.49 -5.39
CA GLY A 61 -8.35 -4.15 -6.55
C GLY A 61 -6.86 -3.89 -6.66
N CYS A 62 -6.09 -4.88 -7.10
CA CYS A 62 -4.67 -4.77 -7.39
C CYS A 62 -4.31 -5.65 -8.59
N ASP A 63 -3.07 -5.53 -9.08
CA ASP A 63 -2.57 -6.47 -10.08
C ASP A 63 -2.39 -7.89 -9.49
N GLY A 64 -2.21 -8.88 -10.38
CA GLY A 64 -2.07 -10.29 -10.01
C GLY A 64 -0.70 -10.69 -9.47
N THR A 65 0.13 -9.76 -9.00
CA THR A 65 1.46 -10.11 -8.49
C THR A 65 1.37 -10.83 -7.13
N ASN A 66 2.32 -11.73 -6.88
CA ASN A 66 2.27 -12.60 -5.70
C ASN A 66 2.24 -11.83 -4.37
N VAL A 67 2.94 -10.69 -4.30
CA VAL A 67 2.97 -9.78 -3.13
C VAL A 67 1.59 -9.18 -2.84
N ASN A 68 0.75 -9.05 -3.87
CA ASN A 68 -0.54 -8.37 -3.77
C ASN A 68 -1.68 -9.37 -3.48
N THR A 69 -1.69 -10.55 -4.13
CA THR A 69 -2.86 -11.44 -4.18
C THR A 69 -2.77 -12.75 -3.39
N GLY A 70 -1.69 -13.01 -2.66
CA GLY A 70 -1.57 -14.29 -1.95
C GLY A 70 -2.49 -14.41 -0.72
N ARG A 71 -2.56 -15.63 -0.18
CA ARG A 71 -3.48 -16.00 0.93
C ARG A 71 -2.92 -15.70 2.32
N LYS A 72 -1.61 -15.41 2.46
CA LYS A 72 -0.93 -15.34 3.76
C LYS A 72 0.13 -14.24 3.74
N GLY A 73 -0.20 -13.11 4.38
CA GLY A 73 0.76 -12.03 4.59
C GLY A 73 0.91 -11.09 3.39
N ASP A 74 0.08 -11.25 2.36
CA ASP A 74 0.04 -10.42 1.16
C ASP A 74 -0.91 -9.22 1.36
N ILE A 75 -0.80 -8.22 0.47
CA ILE A 75 -1.43 -6.90 0.71
C ILE A 75 -2.93 -7.01 0.93
N ILE A 76 -3.68 -7.70 0.06
CA ILE A 76 -5.14 -7.82 0.20
C ILE A 76 -5.48 -8.40 1.57
N ARG A 77 -4.84 -9.52 1.95
CA ARG A 77 -5.10 -10.21 3.21
C ARG A 77 -4.78 -9.33 4.43
N LEU A 78 -3.70 -8.56 4.36
CA LEU A 78 -3.28 -7.64 5.43
C LEU A 78 -4.21 -6.44 5.55
N MET A 79 -4.70 -5.90 4.43
CA MET A 79 -5.69 -4.82 4.42
C MET A 79 -7.01 -5.28 5.02
N GLU A 80 -7.49 -6.48 4.65
CA GLU A 80 -8.70 -7.07 5.23
C GLU A 80 -8.61 -7.24 6.76
N LEU A 81 -7.44 -7.60 7.30
CA LEU A 81 -7.24 -7.69 8.75
C LEU A 81 -7.34 -6.31 9.40
N ALA A 82 -6.61 -5.33 8.86
CA ALA A 82 -6.61 -3.98 9.41
C ALA A 82 -8.01 -3.33 9.38
N SER A 83 -8.85 -3.68 8.40
CA SER A 83 -10.25 -3.23 8.36
C SER A 83 -11.13 -3.91 9.41
N LYS A 84 -10.86 -5.17 9.77
CA LYS A 84 -11.61 -5.87 10.82
C LYS A 84 -11.27 -5.33 12.21
N ASP A 85 -10.02 -4.96 12.44
CA ASP A 85 -9.57 -4.39 13.72
C ASP A 85 -10.21 -3.00 13.97
N HIS A 86 -10.51 -2.24 12.92
CA HIS A 86 -11.30 -1.00 13.01
C HIS A 86 -12.76 -1.21 13.43
N CYS A 87 -13.37 -2.37 13.18
CA CYS A 87 -14.71 -2.71 13.70
C CYS A 87 -14.70 -3.14 15.18
N ASN A 88 -13.52 -3.44 15.74
CA ASN A 88 -13.35 -3.90 17.12
C ASN A 88 -12.77 -2.83 18.06
N GLY A 89 -12.51 -1.62 17.57
CA GLY A 89 -12.09 -0.49 18.41
C GLY A 89 -10.66 -0.58 18.94
N GLU A 90 -9.78 -1.39 18.35
CA GLU A 90 -8.37 -1.47 18.76
C GLU A 90 -7.47 -0.69 17.81
N PHE A 91 -7.55 0.63 17.92
CA PHE A 91 -6.40 1.50 17.71
C PHE A 91 -6.37 2.49 18.88
N ALA A 92 -5.83 2.02 20.01
CA ALA A 92 -5.41 2.85 21.14
C ALA A 92 -3.90 3.05 21.06
#